data_AF-A0A916UIT1-F1
#
_entry.id   AF-A0A916UIT1-F1
#
_cell.length_a   1.000
_cell.length_b   1.000
_cell.length_c   1.000
_cell.angle_alpha   90.00
_cell.angle_beta   90.00
_cell.angle_gamma   90.00
#
_symmetry.space_group_name_H-M   'P 1'
#
loop_
_entity.id
_entity.type
_entity.pdbx_description
1 polymer ?
#
loop_
_entity_poly.entity_id
_entity_poly.type
_entity_poly.pdbx_seq_one_letter_code
_entity_poly.pdbx_strand_id
1 'polypeptide(L)'
;MFAAMSQQQSKPKQKWICGLVAIIIVAACSKQSPKPPKAKLNVAYDQAVAFRDNENADSAYLYFDKAKDVFLAAQDSLGVGKCLLNMAILSSDKGDLYGGQELSLNAIQYFNKNDTTQHIYIQSNLNNLGNSCYLLEAYDRAAAFFNEALLYTSDEATRLILQNNIANAHRRKGDYQKALAFYALVLKNNLSEADYARALSNMAYTKWLQDSTYNANPELERGLRIREQIGNKQQQIASLNYLVEVNQSADRARALAYALRMHNTALQINNPTDRLEALQKLVDLSSGNTLKTYFKSYKRLSDSIQLVRNAAKNQFALIRYESEKRKTENLQLQQLNVEQTYKVAVRDLLILLGTLVFIATAIIAVLWFRKRKARMIAEKQHEIQEHQLKTSKRVHDVVANGLYRVITEIDNDLDLNKEEILDKLELMYEKSRDISYDIPTALADADGFSHKIDKLLKSFATGTTSITITGNTAAYWENIPGNVQYELEHILQELMVNMKKHSHATIVLLNFERGADYASISYQDNGKGIDSRRQQGNGLKNTGSRIKSINGEITFDTPPEGGLKIKLFFHSNTPI
;
A
#
# COMPACT_ATOMS: atom_id res chain seq x y z
N MET A 1 19.98 45.58 -45.64
CA MET A 1 21.40 45.30 -45.43
C MET A 1 21.71 45.70 -43.98
N PHE A 2 22.03 44.72 -43.11
CA PHE A 2 22.39 44.79 -41.67
C PHE A 2 21.35 45.41 -40.71
N ALA A 3 20.69 44.75 -39.75
CA ALA A 3 20.86 43.51 -38.97
C ALA A 3 22.03 43.48 -37.96
N ALA A 4 21.62 43.48 -36.67
CA ALA A 4 22.08 42.65 -35.54
C ALA A 4 22.89 43.28 -34.38
N MET A 5 22.28 43.20 -33.17
CA MET A 5 22.81 42.76 -31.85
C MET A 5 23.96 43.58 -31.20
N SER A 6 24.10 43.80 -29.89
CA SER A 6 23.65 43.22 -28.61
C SER A 6 23.91 44.27 -27.49
N GLN A 7 23.20 44.34 -26.36
CA GLN A 7 23.50 43.60 -25.12
C GLN A 7 22.36 43.82 -24.10
N GLN A 8 21.93 42.74 -23.45
CA GLN A 8 20.95 42.72 -22.36
C GLN A 8 21.55 41.96 -21.16
N GLN A 9 21.71 42.66 -20.04
CA GLN A 9 21.85 42.17 -18.65
C GLN A 9 20.91 43.09 -17.82
N SER A 10 20.16 42.71 -16.79
CA SER A 10 20.00 41.47 -16.04
C SER A 10 18.70 41.54 -15.19
N LYS A 11 18.17 40.36 -14.83
CA LYS A 11 17.19 40.02 -13.77
C LYS A 11 15.72 40.48 -13.95
N PRO A 12 14.78 39.51 -14.03
CA PRO A 12 14.02 39.17 -12.81
C PRO A 12 13.60 37.68 -12.74
N LYS A 13 14.14 36.92 -11.78
CA LYS A 13 13.64 35.55 -11.46
C LYS A 13 13.20 35.36 -10.01
N GLN A 14 12.98 36.46 -9.27
CA GLN A 14 12.64 36.39 -7.84
C GLN A 14 11.20 36.84 -7.52
N LYS A 15 10.47 37.41 -8.50
CA LYS A 15 9.06 37.82 -8.32
C LYS A 15 8.03 36.71 -8.59
N TRP A 16 8.42 35.65 -9.31
CA TRP A 16 7.49 34.56 -9.67
C TRP A 16 7.33 33.49 -8.58
N ILE A 17 8.32 33.31 -7.70
CA ILE A 17 8.27 32.30 -6.64
C ILE A 17 7.41 32.76 -5.46
N CYS A 18 7.44 34.06 -5.10
CA CYS A 18 6.58 34.60 -4.05
C CYS A 18 5.09 34.66 -4.47
N GLY A 19 4.80 34.84 -5.76
CA GLY A 19 3.43 34.83 -6.28
C GLY A 19 2.77 33.43 -6.24
N LEU A 20 3.56 32.37 -6.50
CA LEU A 20 3.05 30.99 -6.49
C LEU A 20 2.82 30.44 -5.07
N VAL A 21 3.62 30.84 -4.09
CA VAL A 21 3.41 30.45 -2.67
C VAL A 21 2.20 31.17 -2.06
N ALA A 22 1.92 32.42 -2.46
CA ALA A 22 0.74 33.15 -2.00
C ALA A 22 -0.57 32.56 -2.53
N ILE A 23 -0.59 32.01 -3.74
CA ILE A 23 -1.80 31.39 -4.32
C ILE A 23 -2.14 30.05 -3.63
N ILE A 24 -1.13 29.29 -3.17
CA ILE A 24 -1.36 28.03 -2.43
C ILE A 24 -1.91 28.31 -1.01
N ILE A 25 -1.50 29.42 -0.37
CA ILE A 25 -1.99 29.77 0.97
C ILE A 25 -3.44 30.31 0.92
N VAL A 26 -3.83 31.05 -0.11
CA VAL A 26 -5.22 31.53 -0.25
C VAL A 26 -6.18 30.39 -0.65
N ALA A 27 -5.72 29.40 -1.43
CA ALA A 27 -6.50 28.20 -1.72
C ALA A 27 -6.64 27.25 -0.51
N ALA A 28 -5.72 27.31 0.47
CA ALA A 28 -5.77 26.51 1.69
C ALA A 28 -6.66 27.13 2.80
N CYS A 29 -7.03 28.41 2.69
CA CYS A 29 -7.81 29.13 3.70
C CYS A 29 -9.25 29.47 3.29
N SER A 30 -9.74 29.00 2.14
CA SER A 30 -11.19 29.00 1.86
C SER A 30 -11.82 27.67 2.30
N LYS A 31 -11.72 27.34 3.60
CA LYS A 31 -12.73 26.47 4.21
C LYS A 31 -14.04 27.23 4.15
N GLN A 32 -14.80 27.05 3.06
CA GLN A 32 -16.23 27.24 3.11
C GLN A 32 -16.71 26.47 4.34
N SER A 33 -17.31 27.18 5.30
CA SER A 33 -18.12 26.55 6.34
C SER A 33 -18.98 25.51 5.62
N PRO A 34 -18.89 24.22 5.97
CA PRO A 34 -19.70 23.22 5.30
C PRO A 34 -21.14 23.70 5.40
N LYS A 35 -21.78 23.95 4.24
CA LYS A 35 -23.23 24.12 4.20
C LYS A 35 -23.80 22.94 4.99
N PRO A 36 -24.77 23.16 5.91
CA PRO A 36 -25.36 22.06 6.67
C PRO A 36 -25.70 20.96 5.67
N PRO A 37 -25.21 19.72 5.88
CA PRO A 37 -25.44 18.66 4.92
C PRO A 37 -26.95 18.57 4.73
N LYS A 38 -27.43 18.66 3.48
CA LYS A 38 -28.81 18.32 3.14
C LYS A 38 -29.10 17.00 3.85
N ALA A 39 -30.14 16.97 4.69
CA ALA A 39 -30.46 15.82 5.53
C ALA A 39 -30.33 14.54 4.71
N LYS A 40 -29.29 13.74 5.01
CA LYS A 40 -29.16 12.43 4.39
C LYS A 40 -30.41 11.66 4.78
N LEU A 41 -31.15 11.18 3.79
CA LEU A 41 -32.33 10.37 4.02
C LEU A 41 -31.94 9.18 4.90
N ASN A 42 -32.45 9.14 6.12
CA ASN A 42 -32.21 8.02 7.03
C ASN A 42 -33.42 7.09 6.97
N VAL A 43 -33.39 6.17 5.98
CA VAL A 43 -34.49 5.22 5.75
C VAL A 43 -34.82 4.41 7.01
N ALA A 44 -33.81 4.08 7.83
CA ALA A 44 -34.02 3.37 9.08
C ALA A 44 -34.83 4.20 10.09
N TYR A 45 -34.64 5.53 10.11
CA TYR A 45 -35.42 6.42 10.96
C TYR A 45 -36.89 6.46 10.54
N ASP A 46 -37.15 6.57 9.23
CA ASP A 46 -38.52 6.59 8.70
C ASP A 46 -39.24 5.26 8.99
N GLN A 47 -38.53 4.13 8.84
CA GLN A 47 -39.04 2.81 9.24
C GLN A 47 -39.31 2.72 10.75
N ALA A 48 -38.42 3.27 11.58
CA ALA A 48 -38.59 3.27 13.04
C ALA A 48 -39.84 4.05 13.45
N VAL A 49 -40.07 5.21 12.86
CA VAL A 49 -41.28 6.03 13.07
C VAL A 49 -42.51 5.25 12.62
N ALA A 50 -42.50 4.64 11.44
CA ALA A 50 -43.62 3.84 10.95
C ALA A 50 -43.92 2.64 11.87
N PHE A 51 -42.91 1.94 12.39
CA PHE A 51 -43.14 0.86 13.35
C PHE A 51 -43.70 1.36 14.67
N ARG A 52 -43.21 2.49 15.18
CA ARG A 52 -43.72 3.11 16.41
C ARG A 52 -45.20 3.49 16.26
N ASP A 53 -45.54 4.12 15.14
CA ASP A 53 -46.90 4.60 14.87
C ASP A 53 -47.89 3.44 14.62
N ASN A 54 -47.39 2.25 14.23
CA ASN A 54 -48.14 0.99 14.17
C ASN A 54 -48.04 0.15 15.46
N GLU A 55 -47.63 0.75 16.58
CA GLU A 55 -47.51 0.11 17.91
C GLU A 55 -46.56 -1.12 17.98
N ASN A 56 -45.67 -1.28 16.98
CA ASN A 56 -44.66 -2.33 16.95
C ASN A 56 -43.36 -1.85 17.61
N ALA A 57 -43.38 -1.83 18.96
CA ALA A 57 -42.28 -1.29 19.77
C ALA A 57 -40.93 -2.00 19.55
N ASP A 58 -40.93 -3.33 19.34
CA ASP A 58 -39.70 -4.10 19.19
C ASP A 58 -38.95 -3.75 17.90
N SER A 59 -39.69 -3.71 16.79
CA SER A 59 -39.15 -3.24 15.51
C SER A 59 -38.78 -1.77 15.57
N ALA A 60 -39.64 -0.91 16.15
CA ALA A 60 -39.35 0.50 16.28
C ALA A 60 -38.03 0.75 17.02
N TYR A 61 -37.83 0.08 18.16
CA TYR A 61 -36.61 0.19 18.96
C TYR A 61 -35.37 -0.25 18.16
N LEU A 62 -35.44 -1.40 17.48
CA LEU A 62 -34.36 -1.90 16.64
C LEU A 62 -33.98 -0.91 15.52
N TYR A 63 -34.98 -0.36 14.84
CA TYR A 63 -34.74 0.57 13.74
C TYR A 63 -34.28 1.95 14.22
N PHE A 64 -34.72 2.42 15.38
CA PHE A 64 -34.13 3.61 16.01
C PHE A 64 -32.67 3.39 16.38
N ASP A 65 -32.27 2.20 16.88
CA ASP A 65 -30.86 1.90 17.14
C ASP A 65 -30.02 1.92 15.84
N LYS A 66 -30.54 1.33 14.76
CA LYS A 66 -29.88 1.39 13.44
C LYS A 66 -29.79 2.83 12.90
N ALA A 67 -30.86 3.60 13.04
CA ALA A 67 -30.91 4.99 12.60
C ALA A 67 -29.92 5.86 13.38
N LYS A 68 -29.78 5.62 14.69
CA LYS A 68 -28.80 6.27 15.56
C LYS A 68 -27.37 6.09 15.04
N ASP A 69 -26.99 4.87 14.65
CA ASP A 69 -25.65 4.58 14.09
C ASP A 69 -25.39 5.37 12.79
N VAL A 70 -26.41 5.50 11.93
CA VAL A 70 -26.32 6.30 10.69
C VAL A 70 -26.16 7.79 11.00
N PHE A 71 -26.90 8.32 11.97
CA PHE A 71 -26.76 9.73 12.38
C PHE A 71 -25.42 10.00 13.07
N LEU A 72 -24.89 9.06 13.86
CA LEU A 72 -23.56 9.16 14.46
C LEU A 72 -22.48 9.25 13.36
N ALA A 73 -22.54 8.39 12.34
CA ALA A 73 -21.61 8.45 11.21
C ALA A 73 -21.74 9.73 10.39
N ALA A 74 -22.94 10.33 10.35
CA ALA A 74 -23.20 11.62 9.69
C ALA A 74 -22.88 12.84 10.56
N GLN A 75 -22.48 12.66 11.82
CA GLN A 75 -22.28 13.72 12.82
C GLN A 75 -23.54 14.58 13.05
N ASP A 76 -24.72 14.00 12.86
CA ASP A 76 -26.00 14.67 13.11
C ASP A 76 -26.44 14.45 14.57
N SER A 77 -26.06 15.39 15.44
CA SER A 77 -26.39 15.34 16.86
C SER A 77 -27.90 15.27 17.11
N LEU A 78 -28.70 16.08 16.40
CA LEU A 78 -30.15 16.12 16.60
C LEU A 78 -30.80 14.78 16.24
N GLY A 79 -30.37 14.17 15.13
CA GLY A 79 -30.83 12.84 14.71
C GLY A 79 -30.54 11.76 15.75
N VAL A 80 -29.33 11.75 16.33
CA VAL A 80 -28.95 10.83 17.41
C VAL A 80 -29.83 11.04 18.65
N GLY A 81 -30.00 12.29 19.09
CA GLY A 81 -30.84 12.63 20.23
C GLY A 81 -32.29 12.19 20.04
N LYS A 82 -32.86 12.39 18.84
CA LYS A 82 -34.22 11.93 18.49
C LYS A 82 -34.36 10.41 18.59
N CYS A 83 -33.39 9.65 18.08
CA CYS A 83 -33.43 8.19 18.16
C CYS A 83 -33.40 7.71 19.62
N LEU A 84 -32.45 8.23 20.42
CA LEU A 84 -32.33 7.88 21.83
C LEU A 84 -33.59 8.25 22.64
N LEU A 85 -34.16 9.43 22.40
CA LEU A 85 -35.43 9.84 23.02
C LEU A 85 -36.57 8.85 22.70
N ASN A 86 -36.73 8.47 21.43
CA ASN A 86 -37.79 7.51 21.07
C ASN A 86 -37.55 6.13 21.69
N MET A 87 -36.30 5.65 21.70
CA MET A 87 -35.92 4.41 22.39
C MET A 87 -36.19 4.49 23.90
N ALA A 88 -35.97 5.65 24.52
CA ALA A 88 -36.24 5.89 25.94
C ALA A 88 -37.73 5.82 26.27
N ILE A 89 -38.56 6.46 25.45
CA ILE A 89 -40.03 6.42 25.59
C ILE A 89 -40.52 4.98 25.41
N LEU A 90 -40.12 4.29 24.33
CA LEU A 90 -40.49 2.89 24.09
C LEU A 90 -40.09 1.96 25.24
N SER A 91 -38.89 2.15 25.81
CA SER A 91 -38.44 1.39 26.99
C SER A 91 -39.32 1.64 28.19
N SER A 92 -39.63 2.92 28.47
CA SER A 92 -40.45 3.34 29.60
C SER A 92 -41.88 2.80 29.48
N ASP A 93 -42.47 2.86 28.28
CA ASP A 93 -43.82 2.35 27.99
C ASP A 93 -43.92 0.82 28.14
N LYS A 94 -42.85 0.09 27.83
CA LYS A 94 -42.75 -1.36 28.10
C LYS A 94 -42.38 -1.69 29.55
N GLY A 95 -42.19 -0.69 30.41
CA GLY A 95 -41.90 -0.86 31.83
C GLY A 95 -40.42 -1.02 32.17
N ASP A 96 -39.50 -0.89 31.21
CA ASP A 96 -38.06 -0.77 31.49
C ASP A 96 -37.72 0.69 31.87
N LEU A 97 -38.19 1.11 33.04
CA LEU A 97 -38.04 2.49 33.52
C LEU A 97 -36.58 2.90 33.68
N TYR A 98 -35.70 1.98 34.12
CA TYR A 98 -34.28 2.25 34.27
C TYR A 98 -33.57 2.38 32.92
N GLY A 99 -33.83 1.47 31.97
CA GLY A 99 -33.31 1.59 30.62
C GLY A 99 -33.81 2.84 29.90
N GLY A 100 -35.08 3.21 30.12
CA GLY A 100 -35.65 4.47 29.65
C GLY A 100 -34.93 5.69 30.21
N GLN A 101 -34.65 5.73 31.52
CA GLN A 101 -33.88 6.81 32.14
C GLN A 101 -32.46 6.92 31.59
N GLU A 102 -31.75 5.81 31.45
CA GLU A 102 -30.40 5.76 30.88
C GLU A 102 -30.39 6.36 29.47
N LEU A 103 -31.30 5.92 28.60
CA LEU A 103 -31.43 6.41 27.24
C LEU A 103 -31.80 7.90 27.19
N SER A 104 -32.69 8.37 28.05
CA SER A 104 -33.04 9.79 28.16
C SER A 104 -31.87 10.65 28.63
N LEU A 105 -31.07 10.17 29.60
CA LEU A 105 -29.85 10.85 30.06
C LEU A 105 -28.75 10.87 29.01
N ASN A 106 -28.70 9.87 28.13
CA ASN A 106 -27.83 9.89 26.97
C ASN A 106 -28.35 10.85 25.89
N ALA A 107 -29.67 10.86 25.63
CA ALA A 107 -30.30 11.73 24.62
C ALA A 107 -30.07 13.22 24.88
N ILE A 108 -30.13 13.65 26.14
CA ILE A 108 -30.03 15.08 26.50
C ILE A 108 -28.69 15.71 26.09
N GLN A 109 -27.63 14.92 26.00
CA GLN A 109 -26.29 15.37 25.61
C GLN A 109 -26.21 15.77 24.13
N TYR A 110 -27.16 15.30 23.32
CA TYR A 110 -27.21 15.53 21.88
C TYR A 110 -28.10 16.71 21.47
N PHE A 111 -28.83 17.32 22.42
CA PHE A 111 -29.68 18.47 22.16
C PHE A 111 -29.01 19.78 22.55
N ASN A 112 -29.14 20.80 21.70
CA ASN A 112 -28.65 22.13 21.97
C ASN A 112 -29.70 22.94 22.74
N LYS A 113 -29.47 23.20 24.03
CA LYS A 113 -30.37 23.98 24.90
C LYS A 113 -30.62 25.42 24.41
N ASN A 114 -29.67 26.00 23.66
CA ASN A 114 -29.78 27.35 23.12
C ASN A 114 -30.57 27.41 21.80
N ASP A 115 -30.87 26.27 21.19
CA ASP A 115 -31.63 26.18 19.95
C ASP A 115 -33.11 25.92 20.26
N THR A 116 -33.95 26.96 20.09
CA THR A 116 -35.38 26.91 20.38
C THR A 116 -36.14 25.89 19.53
N THR A 117 -35.62 25.53 18.36
CA THR A 117 -36.24 24.50 17.51
C THR A 117 -36.13 23.09 18.10
N GLN A 118 -35.18 22.89 19.02
CA GLN A 118 -34.94 21.61 19.69
C GLN A 118 -35.65 21.51 21.06
N HIS A 119 -36.23 22.60 21.55
CA HIS A 119 -36.87 22.67 22.86
C HIS A 119 -37.98 21.62 23.03
N ILE A 120 -38.72 21.31 21.96
CA ILE A 120 -39.74 20.25 21.99
C ILE A 120 -39.16 18.87 22.35
N TYR A 121 -37.96 18.54 21.86
CA TYR A 121 -37.32 17.26 22.14
C TYR A 121 -36.72 17.24 23.55
N ILE A 122 -36.14 18.36 24.00
CA ILE A 122 -35.63 18.53 25.36
C ILE A 122 -36.77 18.38 26.38
N GLN A 123 -37.87 19.11 26.14
CA GLN A 123 -39.08 19.04 26.96
C GLN A 123 -39.65 17.62 27.00
N SER A 124 -39.79 16.96 25.84
CA SER A 124 -40.30 15.59 25.77
C SER A 124 -39.40 14.60 26.52
N ASN A 125 -38.08 14.76 26.41
CA ASN A 125 -37.11 13.92 27.12
C ASN A 125 -37.17 14.10 28.63
N LEU A 126 -37.24 15.35 29.11
CA LEU A 126 -37.38 15.67 30.54
C LEU A 126 -38.73 15.20 31.08
N ASN A 127 -39.81 15.30 30.29
CA ASN A 127 -41.11 14.75 30.67
C ASN A 127 -41.06 13.21 30.79
N ASN A 128 -40.35 12.51 29.91
CA ASN A 128 -40.13 11.07 30.01
C ASN A 128 -39.35 10.69 31.29
N LEU A 129 -38.29 11.44 31.62
CA LEU A 129 -37.55 11.26 32.88
C LEU A 129 -38.45 11.51 34.10
N GLY A 130 -39.26 12.57 34.07
CA GLY A 130 -40.22 12.88 35.12
C GLY A 130 -41.25 11.78 35.32
N ASN A 131 -41.83 11.25 34.23
CA ASN A 131 -42.78 10.14 34.28
C ASN A 131 -42.12 8.86 34.81
N SER A 132 -40.91 8.55 34.37
CA SER A 132 -40.15 7.38 34.86
C SER A 132 -39.85 7.49 36.34
N CYS A 133 -39.39 8.66 36.82
CA CYS A 133 -39.20 8.93 38.24
C CYS A 133 -40.51 8.83 39.03
N TYR A 134 -41.63 9.31 38.49
CA TYR A 134 -42.93 9.24 39.12
C TYR A 134 -43.39 7.78 39.31
N LEU A 135 -43.21 6.94 38.29
CA LEU A 135 -43.54 5.51 38.35
C LEU A 135 -42.60 4.72 39.28
N LEU A 136 -41.36 5.18 39.45
CA LEU A 136 -40.40 4.67 40.44
C LEU A 136 -40.59 5.27 41.85
N GLU A 137 -41.70 6.00 42.07
CA GLU A 137 -42.05 6.66 43.34
C GLU A 137 -41.03 7.72 43.82
N ALA A 138 -40.11 8.14 42.96
CA ALA A 138 -39.16 9.22 43.22
C ALA A 138 -39.79 10.58 42.94
N TYR A 139 -40.84 10.93 43.68
CA TYR A 139 -41.72 12.08 43.38
C TYR A 139 -41.02 13.44 43.37
N ASP A 140 -40.03 13.66 44.25
CA ASP A 140 -39.25 14.91 44.25
C ASP A 140 -38.43 15.06 42.96
N ARG A 141 -37.79 13.97 42.50
CA ARG A 141 -37.07 13.97 41.22
C ARG A 141 -38.02 14.12 40.04
N ALA A 142 -39.19 13.48 40.09
CA ALA A 142 -40.22 13.64 39.07
C ALA A 142 -40.64 15.10 38.91
N ALA A 143 -40.99 15.75 40.04
CA ALA A 143 -41.34 17.16 40.06
C ALA A 143 -40.19 18.05 39.57
N ALA A 144 -38.94 17.75 39.93
CA ALA A 144 -37.77 18.49 39.44
C ALA A 144 -37.64 18.42 37.90
N PHE A 145 -37.74 17.23 37.31
CA PHE A 145 -37.67 17.07 35.85
C PHE A 145 -38.85 17.73 35.13
N PHE A 146 -40.07 17.65 35.66
CA PHE A 146 -41.21 18.37 35.07
C PHE A 146 -41.04 19.89 35.14
N ASN A 147 -40.48 20.42 36.24
CA ASN A 147 -40.15 21.84 36.36
C ASN A 147 -39.05 22.25 35.38
N GLU A 148 -38.02 21.40 35.17
CA GLU A 148 -37.02 21.66 34.14
C GLU A 148 -37.65 21.63 32.74
N ALA A 149 -38.56 20.70 32.46
CA ALA A 149 -39.28 20.61 31.19
C ALA A 149 -40.11 21.87 30.89
N LEU A 150 -40.67 22.54 31.92
CA LEU A 150 -41.40 23.80 31.77
C LEU A 150 -40.55 24.94 31.20
N LEU A 151 -39.23 24.91 31.39
CA LEU A 151 -38.31 25.92 30.86
C LEU A 151 -38.16 25.84 29.34
N TYR A 152 -38.50 24.70 28.74
CA TYR A 152 -38.35 24.41 27.31
C TYR A 152 -39.71 24.29 26.60
N THR A 153 -40.77 24.91 27.13
CA THR A 153 -42.08 24.93 26.45
C THR A 153 -42.68 26.33 26.34
N SER A 154 -42.96 26.74 25.11
CA SER A 154 -43.79 27.91 24.82
C SER A 154 -45.27 27.53 24.69
N ASP A 155 -45.57 26.27 24.36
CA ASP A 155 -46.92 25.76 24.14
C ASP A 155 -47.74 25.69 25.42
N GLU A 156 -48.93 26.29 25.39
CA GLU A 156 -49.82 26.38 26.55
C GLU A 156 -50.39 25.01 26.94
N ALA A 157 -50.77 24.18 25.97
CA ALA A 157 -51.31 22.85 26.23
C ALA A 157 -50.28 21.96 26.95
N THR A 158 -49.03 21.96 26.46
CA THR A 158 -47.91 21.24 27.07
C THR A 158 -47.59 21.76 28.47
N ARG A 159 -47.62 23.08 28.67
CA ARG A 159 -47.43 23.71 29.99
C ARG A 159 -48.45 23.20 31.01
N LEU A 160 -49.72 23.11 30.62
CA LEU A 160 -50.80 22.61 31.48
C LEU A 160 -50.63 21.12 31.82
N ILE A 161 -50.18 20.30 30.86
CA ILE A 161 -49.85 18.89 31.09
C ILE A 161 -48.74 18.76 32.13
N LEU A 162 -47.65 19.52 31.99
CA LEU A 162 -46.52 19.49 32.92
C LEU A 162 -46.92 19.97 34.32
N GLN A 163 -47.71 21.05 34.43
CA GLN A 163 -48.25 21.52 35.71
C GLN A 163 -49.13 20.47 36.39
N ASN A 164 -49.98 19.78 35.63
CA ASN A 164 -50.77 18.66 36.15
C ASN A 164 -49.87 17.50 36.62
N ASN A 165 -48.78 17.20 35.91
CA ASN A 165 -47.83 16.16 36.31
C ASN A 165 -47.06 16.54 37.60
N ILE A 166 -46.67 17.80 37.76
CA ILE A 166 -46.09 18.33 39.01
C ILE A 166 -47.09 18.20 40.16
N ALA A 167 -48.35 18.56 39.93
CA ALA A 167 -49.42 18.42 40.93
C ALA A 167 -49.60 16.95 41.34
N ASN A 168 -49.61 16.02 40.38
CA ASN A 168 -49.67 14.59 40.64
C ASN A 168 -48.49 14.10 41.48
N ALA A 169 -47.26 14.54 41.19
CA ALA A 169 -46.08 14.19 41.95
C ALA A 169 -46.18 14.68 43.42
N HIS A 170 -46.57 15.94 43.63
CA HIS A 170 -46.80 16.47 44.98
C HIS A 170 -47.91 15.72 45.72
N ARG A 171 -49.02 15.41 45.04
CA ARG A 171 -50.14 14.65 45.62
C ARG A 171 -49.67 13.27 46.10
N ARG A 172 -48.92 12.54 45.28
CA ARG A 172 -48.41 11.21 45.63
C ARG A 172 -47.37 11.24 46.75
N LYS A 173 -46.61 12.33 46.86
CA LYS A 173 -45.72 12.59 47.98
C LYS A 173 -46.46 12.89 49.28
N GLY A 174 -47.71 13.33 49.22
CA GLY A 174 -48.50 13.80 50.37
C GLY A 174 -48.49 15.33 50.56
N ASP A 175 -47.84 16.08 49.66
CA ASP A 175 -47.82 17.54 49.67
C ASP A 175 -49.14 18.12 49.09
N TYR A 176 -50.28 17.80 49.69
CA TYR A 176 -51.61 18.09 49.13
C TYR A 176 -51.85 19.57 48.87
N GLN A 177 -51.39 20.46 49.76
CA GLN A 177 -51.52 21.92 49.58
C GLN A 177 -50.83 22.39 48.29
N LYS A 178 -49.61 21.91 48.02
CA LYS A 178 -48.89 22.26 46.78
C LYS A 178 -49.61 21.70 45.55
N ALA A 179 -50.05 20.44 45.63
CA ALA A 179 -50.80 19.82 44.54
C ALA A 179 -52.08 20.61 44.19
N LEU A 180 -52.86 21.00 45.21
CA LEU A 180 -54.07 21.81 45.04
C LEU A 180 -53.78 23.18 44.43
N ALA A 181 -52.69 23.84 44.83
CA ALA A 181 -52.27 25.09 44.23
C ALA A 181 -52.01 24.95 42.71
N PHE A 182 -51.30 23.89 42.29
CA PHE A 182 -51.08 23.62 40.87
C PHE A 182 -52.37 23.26 40.11
N TYR A 183 -53.25 22.42 40.68
CA TYR A 183 -54.53 22.12 40.02
C TYR A 183 -55.41 23.37 39.87
N ALA A 184 -55.42 24.25 40.87
CA ALA A 184 -56.12 25.53 40.80
C ALA A 184 -55.53 26.45 39.72
N LEU A 185 -54.21 26.44 39.52
CA LEU A 185 -53.57 27.15 38.40
C LEU A 185 -54.04 26.58 37.06
N VAL A 186 -54.03 25.26 36.88
CA VAL A 186 -54.48 24.61 35.63
C VAL A 186 -55.93 24.99 35.32
N LEU A 187 -56.84 24.89 36.31
CA LEU A 187 -58.27 25.18 36.16
C LEU A 187 -58.62 26.66 35.86
N LYS A 188 -57.68 27.60 36.03
CA LYS A 188 -57.88 29.01 35.67
C LYS A 188 -57.71 29.29 34.18
N ASN A 189 -57.13 28.36 33.41
CA ASN A 189 -56.87 28.53 31.99
C ASN A 189 -58.05 28.04 31.15
N ASN A 190 -58.04 28.36 29.86
CA ASN A 190 -59.03 27.85 28.92
C ASN A 190 -58.69 26.39 28.57
N LEU A 191 -59.47 25.44 29.10
CA LEU A 191 -59.20 24.01 28.97
C LEU A 191 -60.15 23.35 27.97
N SER A 192 -59.66 22.32 27.28
CA SER A 192 -60.55 21.37 26.62
C SER A 192 -61.47 20.70 27.65
N GLU A 193 -62.64 20.21 27.22
CA GLU A 193 -63.56 19.49 28.13
C GLU A 193 -62.88 18.30 28.83
N ALA A 194 -62.00 17.59 28.10
CA ALA A 194 -61.22 16.49 28.63
C ALA A 194 -60.23 16.94 29.72
N ASP A 195 -59.51 18.04 29.49
CA ASP A 195 -58.53 18.58 30.43
C ASP A 195 -59.19 19.18 31.67
N TYR A 196 -60.31 19.86 31.50
CA TYR A 196 -61.12 20.35 32.60
C TYR A 196 -61.60 19.19 33.49
N ALA A 197 -62.18 18.14 32.89
CA ALA A 197 -62.62 16.95 33.63
C ALA A 197 -61.46 16.26 34.38
N ARG A 198 -60.27 16.24 33.78
CA ARG A 198 -59.05 15.71 34.41
C ARG A 198 -58.59 16.52 35.60
N ALA A 199 -58.42 17.82 35.45
CA ALA A 199 -57.96 18.70 36.52
C ALA A 199 -58.99 18.77 37.67
N LEU A 200 -60.29 18.82 37.35
CA LEU A 200 -61.37 18.76 38.33
C LEU A 200 -61.32 17.47 39.15
N SER A 201 -61.23 16.32 38.46
CA SER A 201 -61.20 15.02 39.14
C SER A 201 -59.97 14.86 40.03
N ASN A 202 -58.80 15.28 39.53
CA ASN A 202 -57.56 15.24 40.29
C ASN A 202 -57.62 16.16 41.52
N MET A 203 -58.15 17.37 41.38
CA MET A 203 -58.30 18.31 42.50
C MET A 203 -59.27 17.79 43.56
N ALA A 204 -60.45 17.29 43.15
CA ALA A 204 -61.46 16.73 44.06
C ALA A 204 -60.91 15.55 44.86
N TYR A 205 -60.24 14.61 44.17
CA TYR A 205 -59.60 13.48 44.81
C TYR A 205 -58.47 13.91 45.76
N THR A 206 -57.70 14.95 45.41
CA THR A 206 -56.66 15.50 46.30
C THR A 206 -57.24 16.13 47.56
N LYS A 207 -58.35 16.87 47.45
CA LYS A 207 -59.05 17.42 48.61
C LYS A 207 -59.52 16.31 49.55
N TRP A 208 -60.05 15.21 49.01
CA TRP A 208 -60.43 14.04 49.81
C TRP A 208 -59.24 13.33 50.46
N LEU A 209 -58.10 13.21 49.77
CA LEU A 209 -56.87 12.67 50.37
C LEU A 209 -56.35 13.56 51.51
N GLN A 210 -56.51 14.87 51.38
CA GLN A 210 -56.14 15.83 52.42
C GLN A 210 -57.08 15.78 53.63
N ASP A 211 -58.38 15.66 53.36
CA ASP A 211 -59.44 15.61 54.36
C ASP A 211 -60.51 14.59 53.91
N SER A 212 -60.53 13.44 54.57
CA SER A 212 -61.43 12.33 54.24
C SER A 212 -62.92 12.64 54.47
N THR A 213 -63.24 13.75 55.15
CA THR A 213 -64.62 14.24 55.30
C THR A 213 -65.12 15.03 54.09
N TYR A 214 -64.21 15.46 53.20
CA TYR A 214 -64.57 16.17 51.98
C TYR A 214 -65.35 15.28 51.01
N ASN A 215 -66.58 15.67 50.67
CA ASN A 215 -67.39 14.93 49.72
C ASN A 215 -66.94 15.19 48.27
N ALA A 216 -65.98 14.39 47.77
CA ALA A 216 -65.48 14.50 46.40
C ALA A 216 -66.42 13.93 45.32
N ASN A 217 -67.43 13.13 45.69
CA ASN A 217 -68.29 12.43 44.73
C ASN A 217 -68.93 13.35 43.67
N PRO A 218 -69.55 14.50 44.01
CA PRO A 218 -70.19 15.36 43.02
C PRO A 218 -69.23 15.87 41.91
N GLU A 219 -68.02 16.26 42.29
CA GLU A 219 -66.99 16.74 41.35
C GLU A 219 -66.43 15.58 40.51
N LEU A 220 -66.16 14.43 41.13
CA LEU A 220 -65.67 13.23 40.43
C LEU A 220 -66.69 12.69 39.43
N GLU A 221 -67.97 12.63 39.80
CA GLU A 221 -69.05 12.22 38.91
C GLU A 221 -69.30 13.23 37.80
N ARG A 222 -69.13 14.53 38.07
CA ARG A 222 -69.16 15.56 37.01
C ARG A 222 -68.04 15.33 36.01
N GLY A 223 -66.82 15.08 36.48
CA GLY A 223 -65.68 14.74 35.62
C GLY A 223 -65.94 13.49 34.79
N LEU A 224 -66.52 12.44 35.39
CA LEU A 224 -66.91 11.22 34.67
C LEU A 224 -67.95 11.51 33.57
N ARG A 225 -69.03 12.25 33.89
CA ARG A 225 -70.08 12.58 32.91
C ARG A 225 -69.56 13.34 31.71
N ILE A 226 -68.66 14.31 31.91
CA ILE A 226 -68.02 15.04 30.81
C ILE A 226 -67.26 14.06 29.90
N ARG A 227 -66.48 13.14 30.49
CA ARG A 227 -65.71 12.12 29.76
C ARG A 227 -66.59 11.09 29.04
N GLU A 228 -67.79 10.83 29.55
CA GLU A 228 -68.81 10.02 28.90
C GLU A 228 -69.40 10.75 27.67
N GLN A 229 -69.73 12.03 27.82
CA GLN A 229 -70.28 12.86 26.74
C GLN A 229 -69.31 13.00 25.55
N ILE A 230 -68.02 13.21 25.82
CA ILE A 230 -67.00 13.31 24.77
C ILE A 230 -66.53 11.93 24.24
N GLY A 231 -67.04 10.82 24.78
CA GLY A 231 -66.68 9.47 24.35
C GLY A 231 -65.26 9.01 24.71
N ASN A 232 -64.57 9.69 25.62
CA ASN A 232 -63.17 9.36 25.99
C ASN A 232 -63.11 8.22 27.02
N LYS A 233 -63.28 6.98 26.55
CA LYS A 233 -63.29 5.77 27.38
C LYS A 233 -62.03 5.57 28.21
N GLN A 234 -60.86 5.91 27.67
CA GLN A 234 -59.60 5.78 28.40
C GLN A 234 -59.58 6.68 29.65
N GLN A 235 -60.01 7.94 29.52
CA GLN A 235 -60.05 8.83 30.69
C GLN A 235 -61.20 8.52 31.66
N GLN A 236 -62.27 7.86 31.21
CA GLN A 236 -63.34 7.38 32.12
C GLN A 236 -62.79 6.41 33.16
N ILE A 237 -61.82 5.55 32.81
CA ILE A 237 -61.19 4.61 33.73
C ILE A 237 -60.52 5.35 34.90
N ALA A 238 -59.81 6.44 34.64
CA ALA A 238 -59.21 7.26 35.69
C ALA A 238 -60.25 7.89 36.63
N SER A 239 -61.38 8.38 36.09
CA SER A 239 -62.51 8.86 36.92
C SER A 239 -63.09 7.74 37.79
N LEU A 240 -63.33 6.57 37.19
CA LEU A 240 -63.89 5.42 37.90
C LEU A 240 -62.95 4.94 39.00
N ASN A 241 -61.63 4.97 38.77
CA ASN A 241 -60.64 4.62 39.78
C ASN A 241 -60.76 5.51 41.03
N TYR A 242 -60.82 6.84 40.87
CA TYR A 242 -61.01 7.75 42.00
C TYR A 242 -62.35 7.54 42.71
N LEU A 243 -63.43 7.29 41.96
CA LEU A 243 -64.73 6.98 42.53
C LEU A 243 -64.73 5.66 43.31
N VAL A 244 -63.98 4.65 42.86
CA VAL A 244 -63.78 3.41 43.63
C VAL A 244 -63.11 3.73 44.96
N GLU A 245 -62.00 4.46 44.94
CA GLU A 245 -61.21 4.71 46.15
C GLU A 245 -61.95 5.57 47.18
N VAL A 246 -62.61 6.65 46.75
CA VAL A 246 -63.38 7.52 47.66
C VAL A 246 -64.57 6.79 48.30
N ASN A 247 -65.18 5.84 47.60
CA ASN A 247 -66.32 5.09 48.12
C ASN A 247 -65.93 3.78 48.80
N GLN A 248 -64.67 3.33 48.75
CA GLN A 248 -64.28 2.00 49.22
C GLN A 248 -64.60 1.77 50.70
N SER A 249 -64.39 2.78 51.54
CA SER A 249 -64.70 2.76 52.97
C SER A 249 -66.09 3.30 53.30
N ALA A 250 -66.56 4.31 52.55
CA ALA A 250 -67.83 4.99 52.81
C ALA A 250 -69.07 4.21 52.30
N ASP A 251 -68.98 3.62 51.10
CA ASP A 251 -70.05 2.89 50.43
C ASP A 251 -69.47 1.80 49.52
N ARG A 252 -69.21 0.63 50.14
CA ARG A 252 -68.59 -0.51 49.45
C ARG A 252 -69.41 -1.00 48.25
N ALA A 253 -70.73 -0.89 48.29
CA ALA A 253 -71.60 -1.31 47.19
C ALA A 253 -71.41 -0.40 45.97
N ARG A 254 -71.36 0.91 46.20
CA ARG A 254 -71.09 1.90 45.15
C ARG A 254 -69.66 1.77 44.61
N ALA A 255 -68.68 1.55 45.46
CA ALA A 255 -67.30 1.27 45.03
C ALA A 255 -67.23 0.02 44.13
N LEU A 256 -67.92 -1.06 44.50
CA LEU A 256 -67.99 -2.28 43.68
C LEU A 256 -68.64 -2.01 42.32
N ALA A 257 -69.72 -1.23 42.27
CA ALA A 257 -70.37 -0.86 41.02
C ALA A 257 -69.43 -0.07 40.09
N TYR A 258 -68.66 0.91 40.62
CA TYR A 258 -67.67 1.62 39.83
C TYR A 258 -66.50 0.73 39.38
N ALA A 259 -66.03 -0.20 40.22
CA ALA A 259 -64.98 -1.14 39.85
C ALA A 259 -65.41 -2.08 38.72
N LEU A 260 -66.67 -2.55 38.73
CA LEU A 260 -67.25 -3.34 37.64
C LEU A 260 -67.33 -2.53 36.33
N ARG A 261 -67.76 -1.27 36.42
CA ARG A 261 -67.77 -0.35 35.27
C ARG A 261 -66.36 -0.12 34.73
N MET A 262 -65.38 0.09 35.61
CA MET A 262 -63.96 0.26 35.24
C MET A 262 -63.45 -0.97 34.49
N HIS A 263 -63.75 -2.17 34.99
CA HIS A 263 -63.37 -3.42 34.35
C HIS A 263 -64.00 -3.60 32.97
N ASN A 264 -65.29 -3.28 32.83
CA ASN A 264 -66.00 -3.35 31.55
C ASN A 264 -65.44 -2.32 30.53
N THR A 265 -65.19 -1.09 30.96
CA THR A 265 -64.59 -0.07 30.09
C THR A 265 -63.19 -0.49 29.63
N ALA A 266 -62.36 -1.07 30.52
CA ALA A 266 -61.04 -1.58 30.17
C ALA A 266 -61.09 -2.73 29.14
N LEU A 267 -62.10 -3.60 29.23
CA LEU A 267 -62.36 -4.64 28.22
C LEU A 267 -62.74 -4.03 26.87
N GLN A 268 -63.58 -3.00 26.84
CA GLN A 268 -64.02 -2.36 25.60
C GLN A 268 -62.90 -1.67 24.82
N ILE A 269 -61.89 -1.14 25.53
CA ILE A 269 -60.73 -0.48 24.90
C ILE A 269 -59.53 -1.43 24.71
N ASN A 270 -59.69 -2.72 25.04
CA ASN A 270 -58.62 -3.72 24.97
C ASN A 270 -57.32 -3.32 25.71
N ASN A 271 -57.41 -2.62 26.84
CA ASN A 271 -56.23 -2.22 27.62
C ASN A 271 -55.96 -3.24 28.75
N PRO A 272 -54.91 -4.09 28.63
CA PRO A 272 -54.60 -5.10 29.64
C PRO A 272 -54.13 -4.48 30.97
N THR A 273 -53.46 -3.33 30.95
CA THR A 273 -52.96 -2.67 32.16
C THR A 273 -54.12 -2.12 33.00
N ASP A 274 -55.06 -1.41 32.37
CA ASP A 274 -56.23 -0.89 33.06
C ASP A 274 -57.15 -2.02 33.55
N ARG A 275 -57.23 -3.11 32.77
CA ARG A 275 -57.98 -4.31 33.17
C ARG A 275 -57.37 -4.97 34.41
N LEU A 276 -56.04 -4.99 34.51
CA LEU A 276 -55.33 -5.51 35.67
C LEU A 276 -55.62 -4.68 36.92
N GLU A 277 -55.57 -3.35 36.80
CA GLU A 277 -55.90 -2.42 37.90
C GLU A 277 -57.35 -2.58 38.35
N ALA A 278 -58.30 -2.67 37.41
CA ALA A 278 -59.71 -2.90 37.73
C ALA A 278 -59.93 -4.26 38.43
N LEU A 279 -59.22 -5.31 38.00
CA LEU A 279 -59.27 -6.62 38.66
C LEU A 279 -58.71 -6.56 40.08
N GLN A 280 -57.66 -5.78 40.32
CA GLN A 280 -57.13 -5.56 41.67
C GLN A 280 -58.19 -4.91 42.57
N LYS A 281 -58.85 -3.85 42.11
CA LYS A 281 -59.95 -3.22 42.86
C LYS A 281 -61.09 -4.20 43.14
N LEU A 282 -61.47 -5.02 42.15
CA LEU A 282 -62.51 -6.04 42.32
C LEU A 282 -62.12 -7.13 43.33
N VAL A 283 -60.85 -7.51 43.39
CA VAL A 283 -60.32 -8.41 44.43
C VAL A 283 -60.50 -7.77 45.81
N ASP A 284 -60.10 -6.51 45.99
CA ASP A 284 -60.19 -5.82 47.28
C ASP A 284 -61.65 -5.62 47.76
N LEU A 285 -62.58 -5.49 46.81
CA LEU A 285 -64.00 -5.23 47.08
C LEU A 285 -64.86 -6.50 47.19
N SER A 286 -64.40 -7.65 46.69
CA SER A 286 -65.16 -8.90 46.65
C SER A 286 -64.89 -9.83 47.84
N SER A 287 -65.73 -10.84 48.02
CA SER A 287 -65.56 -11.89 49.03
C SER A 287 -65.94 -13.28 48.48
N GLY A 288 -65.59 -14.34 49.22
CA GLY A 288 -65.97 -15.72 48.92
C GLY A 288 -65.53 -16.23 47.54
N ASN A 289 -66.44 -16.89 46.82
CA ASN A 289 -66.14 -17.48 45.50
C ASN A 289 -65.85 -16.42 44.43
N THR A 290 -66.49 -15.25 44.49
CA THR A 290 -66.28 -14.14 43.55
C THR A 290 -64.87 -13.58 43.66
N LEU A 291 -64.37 -13.39 44.90
CA LEU A 291 -62.98 -13.04 45.16
C LEU A 291 -62.01 -14.03 44.51
N LYS A 292 -62.23 -15.33 44.72
CA LYS A 292 -61.37 -16.39 44.14
C LYS A 292 -61.35 -16.34 42.61
N THR A 293 -62.47 -16.01 41.97
CA THR A 293 -62.56 -15.87 40.51
C THR A 293 -61.80 -14.64 40.02
N TYR A 294 -62.00 -13.46 40.62
CA TYR A 294 -61.27 -12.26 40.24
C TYR A 294 -59.77 -12.38 40.51
N PHE A 295 -59.37 -12.98 41.64
CA PHE A 295 -57.97 -13.19 41.97
C PHE A 295 -57.28 -14.11 40.96
N LYS A 296 -57.94 -15.20 40.51
CA LYS A 296 -57.41 -16.06 39.44
C LYS A 296 -57.21 -15.30 38.13
N SER A 297 -58.18 -14.45 37.76
CA SER A 297 -58.09 -13.62 36.55
C SER A 297 -56.98 -12.57 36.66
N TYR A 298 -56.88 -11.90 37.81
CA TYR A 298 -55.81 -10.96 38.14
C TYR A 298 -54.45 -11.62 38.00
N LYS A 299 -54.24 -12.77 38.67
CA LYS A 299 -52.97 -13.49 38.65
C LYS A 299 -52.57 -13.87 37.22
N ARG A 300 -53.47 -14.50 36.46
CA ARG A 300 -53.20 -14.88 35.06
C ARG A 300 -52.85 -13.68 34.17
N LEU A 301 -53.56 -12.57 34.33
CA LEU A 301 -53.30 -11.37 33.54
C LEU A 301 -51.99 -10.69 33.96
N SER A 302 -51.70 -10.64 35.26
CA SER A 302 -50.45 -10.12 35.81
C SER A 302 -49.26 -10.91 35.27
N ASP A 303 -49.32 -12.25 35.37
CA ASP A 303 -48.27 -13.14 34.87
C ASP A 303 -48.03 -12.93 33.36
N SER A 304 -49.10 -12.80 32.57
CA SER A 304 -49.02 -12.55 31.13
C SER A 304 -48.39 -11.18 30.80
N ILE A 305 -48.82 -10.10 31.46
CA ILE A 305 -48.27 -8.76 31.26
C ILE A 305 -46.79 -8.72 31.64
N GLN A 306 -46.41 -9.33 32.77
CA GLN A 306 -45.01 -9.39 33.20
C GLN A 306 -44.16 -10.18 32.22
N LEU A 307 -44.66 -11.30 31.68
CA LEU A 307 -43.96 -12.07 30.66
C LEU A 307 -43.66 -11.22 29.41
N VAL A 308 -44.67 -10.50 28.89
CA VAL A 308 -44.50 -9.62 27.72
C VAL A 308 -43.54 -8.46 28.01
N ARG A 309 -43.65 -7.81 29.17
CA ARG A 309 -42.74 -6.72 29.57
C ARG A 309 -41.30 -7.21 29.72
N ASN A 310 -41.08 -8.36 30.35
CA ASN A 310 -39.76 -8.94 30.51
C ASN A 310 -39.16 -9.36 29.16
N ALA A 311 -39.96 -9.91 28.24
CA ALA A 311 -39.52 -10.22 26.89
C ALA A 311 -39.05 -8.95 26.14
N ALA A 312 -39.85 -7.88 26.16
CA ALA A 312 -39.47 -6.60 25.53
C ALA A 312 -38.22 -6.00 26.18
N LYS A 313 -38.13 -6.00 27.52
CA LYS A 313 -36.96 -5.52 28.27
C LYS A 313 -35.69 -6.29 27.89
N ASN A 314 -35.77 -7.62 27.82
CA ASN A 314 -34.65 -8.47 27.41
C ASN A 314 -34.25 -8.20 25.96
N GLN A 315 -35.22 -8.05 25.06
CA GLN A 315 -34.96 -7.74 23.65
C GLN A 315 -34.25 -6.38 23.50
N PHE A 316 -34.72 -5.34 24.20
CA PHE A 316 -34.10 -4.02 24.19
C PHE A 316 -32.68 -4.04 24.77
N ALA A 317 -32.47 -4.78 25.86
CA ALA A 317 -31.14 -4.97 26.44
C ALA A 317 -30.19 -5.67 25.47
N LEU A 318 -30.65 -6.71 24.77
CA LEU A 318 -29.87 -7.42 23.76
C LEU A 318 -29.48 -6.50 22.60
N ILE A 319 -30.43 -5.70 22.09
CA ILE A 319 -30.16 -4.73 21.02
C ILE A 319 -29.09 -3.72 21.47
N ARG A 320 -29.20 -3.17 22.70
CA ARG A 320 -28.17 -2.26 23.24
C ARG A 320 -26.80 -2.94 23.34
N TYR A 321 -26.75 -4.16 23.87
CA TYR A 321 -25.51 -4.92 23.99
C TYR A 321 -24.87 -5.19 22.61
N GLU A 322 -25.64 -5.63 21.62
CA GLU A 322 -25.15 -5.86 20.26
C GLU A 322 -24.68 -4.57 19.59
N SER A 323 -25.34 -3.44 19.86
CA SER A 323 -24.94 -2.11 19.39
C SER A 323 -23.57 -1.71 19.96
N GLU A 324 -23.38 -1.81 21.28
CA GLU A 324 -22.10 -1.51 21.93
C GLU A 324 -20.99 -2.50 21.53
N LYS A 325 -21.32 -3.78 21.34
CA LYS A 325 -20.39 -4.78 20.80
C LYS A 325 -19.92 -4.41 19.39
N ARG A 326 -20.84 -4.12 18.47
CA ARG A 326 -20.52 -3.68 17.10
C ARG A 326 -19.63 -2.43 17.09
N LYS A 327 -19.92 -1.47 17.96
CA LYS A 327 -19.10 -0.25 18.12
C LYS A 327 -17.67 -0.57 18.58
N THR A 328 -17.53 -1.45 19.58
CA THR A 328 -16.23 -1.87 20.10
C THR A 328 -15.42 -2.62 19.05
N GLU A 329 -16.05 -3.56 18.34
CA GLU A 329 -15.42 -4.30 17.23
C GLU A 329 -14.99 -3.37 16.10
N ASN A 330 -15.80 -2.36 15.76
CA ASN A 330 -15.44 -1.37 14.75
C ASN A 330 -14.21 -0.54 15.17
N LEU A 331 -14.16 -0.09 16.43
CA LEU A 331 -12.99 0.63 16.98
C LEU A 331 -11.72 -0.24 16.96
N GLN A 332 -11.83 -1.52 17.32
CA GLN A 332 -10.71 -2.46 17.23
C GLN A 332 -10.25 -2.67 15.78
N LEU A 333 -11.19 -2.86 14.84
CA LEU A 333 -10.87 -2.98 13.41
C LEU A 333 -10.18 -1.72 12.86
N GLN A 334 -10.63 -0.53 13.28
CA GLN A 334 -9.95 0.72 12.93
C GLN A 334 -8.52 0.77 13.48
N GLN A 335 -8.31 0.36 14.73
CA GLN A 335 -6.99 0.30 15.33
C GLN A 335 -6.06 -0.69 14.59
N LEU A 336 -6.55 -1.90 14.27
CA LEU A 336 -5.79 -2.87 13.48
C LEU A 336 -5.45 -2.33 12.08
N ASN A 337 -6.36 -1.64 11.41
CA ASN A 337 -6.10 -1.02 10.11
C ASN A 337 -5.02 0.06 10.20
N VAL A 338 -5.03 0.89 11.25
CA VAL A 338 -3.97 1.88 11.48
C VAL A 338 -2.62 1.20 11.73
N GLU A 339 -2.60 0.13 12.53
CA GLU A 339 -1.36 -0.62 12.78
C GLU A 339 -0.82 -1.29 11.49
N GLN A 340 -1.70 -1.88 10.69
CA GLN A 340 -1.33 -2.50 9.41
C GLN A 340 -0.81 -1.46 8.41
N THR A 341 -1.50 -0.33 8.25
CA THR A 341 -1.05 0.76 7.37
C THR A 341 0.29 1.35 7.83
N TYR A 342 0.50 1.48 9.13
CA TYR A 342 1.80 1.87 9.70
C TYR A 342 2.91 0.86 9.36
N LYS A 343 2.66 -0.46 9.54
CA LYS A 343 3.63 -1.51 9.17
C LYS A 343 3.96 -1.50 7.69
N VAL A 344 2.97 -1.30 6.82
CA VAL A 344 3.18 -1.16 5.36
C VAL A 344 4.04 0.07 5.06
N ALA A 345 3.74 1.22 5.67
CA ALA A 345 4.53 2.43 5.48
C ALA A 345 6.00 2.27 5.92
N VAL A 346 6.24 1.63 7.08
CA VAL A 346 7.60 1.33 7.56
C VAL A 346 8.33 0.37 6.61
N ARG A 347 7.66 -0.70 6.16
CA ARG A 347 8.23 -1.65 5.20
C ARG A 347 8.62 -0.96 3.90
N ASP A 348 7.75 -0.11 3.37
CA ASP A 348 7.98 0.58 2.10
C ASP A 348 9.14 1.61 2.24
N LEU A 349 9.26 2.27 3.40
CA LEU A 349 10.41 3.11 3.73
C LEU A 349 11.72 2.31 3.78
N LEU A 350 11.72 1.13 4.41
CA LEU A 350 12.90 0.25 4.47
C LEU A 350 13.33 -0.24 3.08
N ILE A 351 12.37 -0.60 2.23
CA ILE A 351 12.64 -0.98 0.83
C ILE A 351 13.27 0.20 0.08
N LEU A 352 12.74 1.41 0.24
CA LEU A 352 13.29 2.61 -0.41
C LEU A 352 14.71 2.94 0.07
N LEU A 353 14.98 2.83 1.38
CA LEU A 353 16.34 2.99 1.91
C LEU A 353 17.28 1.91 1.38
N GLY A 354 16.82 0.65 1.34
CA GLY A 354 17.59 -0.46 0.79
C GLY A 354 17.94 -0.28 -0.68
N THR A 355 17.00 0.19 -1.51
CA THR A 355 17.27 0.47 -2.94
C THR A 355 18.22 1.65 -3.12
N LEU A 356 18.13 2.71 -2.31
CA LEU A 356 19.08 3.82 -2.33
C LEU A 356 20.50 3.37 -1.96
N VAL A 357 20.65 2.56 -0.92
CA VAL A 357 21.95 1.98 -0.53
C VAL A 357 22.50 1.10 -1.66
N PHE A 358 21.66 0.24 -2.25
CA PHE A 358 22.06 -0.60 -3.38
C PHE A 358 22.55 0.23 -4.57
N ILE A 359 21.82 1.27 -4.97
CA ILE A 359 22.22 2.18 -6.06
C ILE A 359 23.54 2.88 -5.71
N ALA A 360 23.70 3.39 -4.49
CA ALA A 360 24.93 4.05 -4.05
C ALA A 360 26.13 3.10 -4.11
N THR A 361 25.97 1.86 -3.63
CA THR A 361 27.04 0.84 -3.70
C THR A 361 27.40 0.46 -5.14
N ALA A 362 26.40 0.32 -6.03
CA ALA A 362 26.64 0.05 -7.44
C ALA A 362 27.39 1.21 -8.12
N ILE A 363 27.04 2.46 -7.84
CA ILE A 363 27.75 3.64 -8.34
C ILE A 363 29.21 3.63 -7.85
N ILE A 364 29.43 3.40 -6.55
CA ILE A 364 30.78 3.32 -5.96
C ILE A 364 31.60 2.21 -6.63
N ALA A 365 31.02 1.02 -6.83
CA ALA A 365 31.66 -0.10 -7.50
C ALA A 365 32.06 0.23 -8.94
N VAL A 366 31.16 0.86 -9.70
CA VAL A 366 31.44 1.30 -11.09
C VAL A 366 32.56 2.34 -11.12
N LEU A 367 32.53 3.34 -10.23
CA LEU A 367 33.59 4.35 -10.13
C LEU A 367 34.94 3.72 -9.77
N TRP A 368 34.94 2.77 -8.82
CA TRP A 368 36.13 2.02 -8.43
C TRP A 368 36.69 1.20 -9.60
N PHE A 369 35.83 0.48 -10.33
CA PHE A 369 36.22 -0.33 -11.48
C PHE A 369 36.77 0.53 -12.62
N ARG A 370 36.15 1.67 -12.91
CA ARG A 370 36.68 2.66 -13.87
C ARG A 370 38.05 3.16 -13.45
N LYS A 371 38.24 3.53 -12.17
CA LYS A 371 39.53 3.99 -11.64
C LYS A 371 40.59 2.89 -11.65
N ARG A 372 40.21 1.63 -11.43
CA ARG A 372 41.11 0.47 -11.51
C ARG A 372 41.55 0.21 -12.95
N LYS A 373 40.61 0.23 -13.90
CA LYS A 373 40.90 0.07 -15.33
C LYS A 373 41.83 1.17 -15.86
N ALA A 374 41.60 2.42 -15.49
CA ALA A 374 42.46 3.54 -15.87
C ALA A 374 43.91 3.36 -15.35
N ARG A 375 44.07 2.90 -14.10
CA ARG A 375 45.40 2.61 -13.53
C ARG A 375 46.14 1.50 -14.28
N MET A 376 45.47 0.40 -14.60
CA MET A 376 46.10 -0.70 -15.34
C MET A 376 46.53 -0.29 -16.76
N ILE A 377 45.74 0.56 -17.44
CA ILE A 377 46.12 1.08 -18.76
C ILE A 377 47.35 1.98 -18.65
N ALA A 378 47.40 2.85 -17.63
CA ALA A 378 48.55 3.73 -17.38
C ALA A 378 49.82 2.92 -17.04
N GLU A 379 49.71 1.88 -16.21
CA GLU A 379 50.81 0.98 -15.86
C GLU A 379 51.35 0.27 -17.11
N LYS A 380 50.47 -0.30 -17.96
CA LYS A 380 50.88 -0.93 -19.23
C LYS A 380 51.55 0.05 -20.19
N GLN A 381 51.04 1.29 -20.28
CA GLN A 381 51.66 2.32 -21.11
C GLN A 381 53.06 2.68 -20.60
N HIS A 382 53.24 2.79 -19.29
CA HIS A 382 54.53 3.05 -18.68
C HIS A 382 55.52 1.90 -18.93
N GLU A 383 55.05 0.65 -18.82
CA GLU A 383 55.85 -0.55 -19.10
C GLU A 383 56.30 -0.60 -20.57
N ILE A 384 55.40 -0.32 -21.52
CA ILE A 384 55.74 -0.23 -22.94
C ILE A 384 56.77 0.87 -23.20
N GLN A 385 56.61 2.05 -22.60
CA GLN A 385 57.57 3.15 -22.75
C GLN A 385 58.94 2.79 -22.20
N GLU A 386 59.01 2.15 -21.03
CA GLU A 386 60.26 1.63 -20.49
C GLU A 386 60.93 0.63 -21.42
N HIS A 387 60.16 -0.30 -21.98
CA HIS A 387 60.66 -1.29 -22.92
C HIS A 387 61.20 -0.62 -24.19
N GLN A 388 60.45 0.33 -24.76
CA GLN A 388 60.89 1.12 -25.92
C GLN A 388 62.18 1.89 -25.63
N LEU A 389 62.31 2.51 -24.46
CA LEU A 389 63.53 3.21 -24.05
C LEU A 389 64.72 2.25 -23.90
N LYS A 390 64.52 1.06 -23.33
CA LYS A 390 65.56 0.02 -23.20
C LYS A 390 65.98 -0.52 -24.57
N THR A 391 65.03 -0.82 -25.45
CA THR A 391 65.30 -1.27 -26.83
C THR A 391 66.00 -0.17 -27.61
N SER A 392 65.53 1.07 -27.53
CA SER A 392 66.16 2.23 -28.19
C SER A 392 67.62 2.41 -27.74
N LYS A 393 67.90 2.30 -26.43
CA LYS A 393 69.28 2.29 -25.90
C LYS A 393 70.10 1.13 -26.46
N ARG A 394 69.55 -0.08 -26.49
CA ARG A 394 70.25 -1.28 -27.00
C ARG A 394 70.54 -1.18 -28.51
N VAL A 395 69.60 -0.67 -29.30
CA VAL A 395 69.80 -0.37 -30.72
C VAL A 395 70.91 0.67 -30.86
N HIS A 396 70.83 1.78 -30.12
CA HIS A 396 71.85 2.82 -30.14
C HIS A 396 73.23 2.24 -29.81
N ASP A 397 73.37 1.43 -28.76
CA ASP A 397 74.66 0.86 -28.35
C ASP A 397 75.22 -0.14 -29.37
N VAL A 398 74.40 -1.06 -29.90
CA VAL A 398 74.88 -2.08 -30.83
C VAL A 398 75.19 -1.47 -32.20
N VAL A 399 74.33 -0.57 -32.68
CA VAL A 399 74.47 0.06 -34.00
C VAL A 399 75.56 1.12 -33.97
N ALA A 400 75.61 1.99 -32.95
CA ALA A 400 76.65 3.02 -32.87
C ALA A 400 78.04 2.43 -32.67
N ASN A 401 78.20 1.44 -31.77
CA ASN A 401 79.50 0.78 -31.59
C ASN A 401 79.88 -0.05 -32.82
N GLY A 402 78.89 -0.69 -33.46
CA GLY A 402 79.08 -1.45 -34.70
C GLY A 402 79.54 -0.57 -35.87
N LEU A 403 78.85 0.55 -36.12
CA LEU A 403 79.26 1.53 -37.13
C LEU A 403 80.62 2.13 -36.80
N TYR A 404 80.89 2.46 -35.54
CA TYR A 404 82.18 3.01 -35.13
C TYR A 404 83.33 2.06 -35.48
N ARG A 405 83.14 0.75 -35.29
CA ARG A 405 84.14 -0.27 -35.66
C ARG A 405 84.35 -0.33 -37.18
N VAL A 406 83.27 -0.28 -37.96
CA VAL A 406 83.36 -0.23 -39.43
C VAL A 406 84.07 1.05 -39.90
N ILE A 407 83.76 2.21 -39.33
CA ILE A 407 84.42 3.48 -39.65
C ILE A 407 85.93 3.40 -39.31
N THR A 408 86.28 2.86 -38.14
CA THR A 408 87.67 2.74 -37.70
C THR A 408 88.47 1.77 -38.57
N GLU A 409 87.87 0.65 -38.99
CA GLU A 409 88.52 -0.29 -39.91
C GLU A 409 88.71 0.33 -41.31
N ILE A 410 87.76 1.13 -41.81
CA ILE A 410 87.89 1.88 -43.07
C ILE A 410 89.01 2.93 -42.99
N ASP A 411 89.14 3.62 -41.85
CA ASP A 411 90.14 4.68 -41.67
C ASP A 411 91.58 4.12 -41.55
N ASN A 412 91.72 2.86 -41.13
CA ASN A 412 93.03 2.22 -40.90
C ASN A 412 93.51 1.32 -42.06
N ASP A 413 92.67 1.02 -43.05
CA ASP A 413 93.01 0.09 -44.14
C ASP A 413 92.67 0.69 -45.52
N LEU A 414 93.70 1.10 -46.26
CA LEU A 414 93.59 1.92 -47.48
C LEU A 414 93.19 1.11 -48.75
N ASP A 415 92.99 -0.21 -48.64
CA ASP A 415 92.70 -1.10 -49.78
C ASP A 415 91.45 -1.99 -49.58
N LEU A 416 90.52 -1.56 -48.70
CA LEU A 416 89.25 -2.24 -48.51
C LEU A 416 88.37 -2.14 -49.77
N ASN A 417 88.06 -3.29 -50.38
CA ASN A 417 87.17 -3.35 -51.53
C ASN A 417 85.71 -3.09 -51.10
N LYS A 418 84.92 -2.44 -51.97
CA LYS A 418 83.54 -2.00 -51.72
C LYS A 418 82.61 -3.10 -51.21
N GLU A 419 82.84 -4.34 -51.65
CA GLU A 419 82.07 -5.52 -51.25
C GLU A 419 82.26 -5.88 -49.77
N GLU A 420 83.45 -5.72 -49.19
CA GLU A 420 83.70 -6.04 -47.78
C GLU A 420 83.08 -5.01 -46.82
N ILE A 421 83.06 -3.74 -47.23
CA ILE A 421 82.36 -2.66 -46.51
C ILE A 421 80.84 -2.87 -46.56
N LEU A 422 80.31 -3.28 -47.72
CA LEU A 422 78.90 -3.61 -47.89
C LEU A 422 78.48 -4.78 -47.01
N ASP A 423 79.24 -5.87 -46.97
CA ASP A 423 78.95 -7.02 -46.10
C ASP A 423 78.96 -6.65 -44.61
N LYS A 424 79.91 -5.80 -44.18
CA LYS A 424 79.97 -5.34 -42.78
C LYS A 424 78.83 -4.38 -42.42
N LEU A 425 78.45 -3.49 -43.32
CA LEU A 425 77.26 -2.62 -43.16
C LEU A 425 75.96 -3.44 -43.19
N GLU A 426 75.88 -4.46 -44.03
CA GLU A 426 74.75 -5.39 -44.10
C GLU A 426 74.64 -6.19 -42.80
N LEU A 427 75.76 -6.65 -42.23
CA LEU A 427 75.78 -7.28 -40.89
C LEU A 427 75.30 -6.33 -39.79
N MET A 428 75.64 -5.02 -39.86
CA MET A 428 75.15 -4.03 -38.88
C MET A 428 73.68 -3.70 -39.08
N TYR A 429 73.22 -3.67 -40.33
CA TYR A 429 71.80 -3.53 -40.68
C TYR A 429 71.00 -4.75 -40.20
N GLU A 430 71.50 -5.97 -40.39
CA GLU A 430 70.88 -7.20 -39.90
C GLU A 430 70.81 -7.20 -38.37
N LYS A 431 71.91 -6.89 -37.66
CA LYS A 431 71.88 -6.79 -36.20
C LYS A 431 70.94 -5.69 -35.69
N SER A 432 70.88 -4.54 -36.36
CA SER A 432 69.91 -3.47 -36.04
C SER A 432 68.48 -3.94 -36.25
N ARG A 433 68.22 -4.63 -37.36
CA ARG A 433 66.91 -5.20 -37.71
C ARG A 433 66.48 -6.28 -36.72
N ASP A 434 67.38 -7.15 -36.32
CA ASP A 434 67.12 -8.22 -35.34
C ASP A 434 66.78 -7.63 -33.95
N ILE A 435 67.41 -6.51 -33.54
CA ILE A 435 67.06 -5.82 -32.28
C ILE A 435 65.74 -5.04 -32.41
N SER A 436 65.44 -4.52 -33.60
CA SER A 436 64.19 -3.78 -33.89
C SER A 436 62.98 -4.73 -34.02
N TYR A 437 63.21 -5.97 -34.46
CA TYR A 437 62.20 -7.03 -34.50
C TYR A 437 62.10 -7.81 -33.17
N ASP A 438 61.81 -7.07 -32.10
CA ASP A 438 61.11 -7.59 -30.92
C ASP A 438 59.75 -6.89 -30.74
N ILE A 439 59.25 -6.30 -31.84
CA ILE A 439 57.92 -5.73 -31.95
C ILE A 439 57.03 -6.80 -32.61
N PRO A 440 56.05 -7.38 -31.89
CA PRO A 440 55.03 -8.20 -32.53
C PRO A 440 54.15 -7.29 -33.39
N THR A 441 54.53 -7.11 -34.65
CA THR A 441 53.65 -6.49 -35.64
C THR A 441 52.65 -7.55 -36.08
N ALA A 442 51.67 -7.82 -35.22
CA ALA A 442 50.47 -8.55 -35.59
C ALA A 442 49.63 -7.66 -36.53
N LEU A 443 49.92 -7.73 -37.82
CA LEU A 443 49.03 -7.27 -38.87
C LEU A 443 48.76 -8.46 -39.78
N ALA A 444 47.57 -9.02 -39.60
CA ALA A 444 46.99 -10.03 -40.47
C ALA A 444 46.73 -9.40 -41.84
N ASP A 445 47.52 -9.80 -42.84
CA ASP A 445 47.17 -9.57 -44.24
C ASP A 445 46.22 -10.67 -44.72
N ALA A 446 45.13 -10.22 -45.36
CA ALA A 446 43.94 -10.99 -45.69
C ALA A 446 44.08 -11.95 -46.89
N ASP A 447 45.29 -12.15 -47.42
CA ASP A 447 45.59 -13.08 -48.51
C ASP A 447 46.51 -14.20 -47.98
N GLY A 448 45.94 -15.37 -47.70
CA GLY A 448 46.52 -16.43 -46.86
C GLY A 448 47.96 -16.89 -47.17
N PHE A 449 48.56 -17.60 -46.21
CA PHE A 449 49.99 -17.96 -46.16
C PHE A 449 50.57 -18.63 -47.43
N SER A 450 49.78 -19.40 -48.18
CA SER A 450 50.20 -19.97 -49.47
C SER A 450 50.62 -18.91 -50.48
N HIS A 451 49.92 -17.77 -50.53
CA HIS A 451 50.25 -16.66 -51.42
C HIS A 451 51.56 -15.98 -51.02
N LYS A 452 51.78 -15.82 -49.71
CA LYS A 452 53.04 -15.30 -49.15
C LYS A 452 54.24 -16.14 -49.60
N ILE A 453 54.15 -17.46 -49.47
CA ILE A 453 55.22 -18.39 -49.88
C ILE A 453 55.42 -18.39 -51.40
N ASP A 454 54.35 -18.36 -52.19
CA ASP A 454 54.43 -18.31 -53.65
C ASP A 454 55.16 -17.04 -54.13
N LYS A 455 54.83 -15.88 -53.54
CA LYS A 455 55.50 -14.60 -53.82
C LYS A 455 56.96 -14.62 -53.39
N LEU A 456 57.27 -15.16 -52.22
CA LEU A 456 58.63 -15.29 -51.71
C LEU A 456 59.49 -16.13 -52.65
N LEU A 457 59.05 -17.34 -53.01
CA LEU A 457 59.81 -18.25 -53.86
C LEU A 457 59.98 -17.71 -55.29
N LYS A 458 58.91 -17.18 -55.90
CA LYS A 458 58.97 -16.60 -57.26
C LYS A 458 59.85 -15.36 -57.35
N SER A 459 60.09 -14.64 -56.26
CA SER A 459 60.99 -13.46 -56.25
C SER A 459 62.44 -13.80 -56.61
N PHE A 460 62.83 -15.09 -56.53
CA PHE A 460 64.15 -15.58 -56.92
C PHE A 460 64.23 -15.99 -58.40
N ALA A 461 63.12 -15.97 -59.13
CA ALA A 461 63.14 -16.22 -60.57
C ALA A 461 63.84 -15.05 -61.28
N THR A 462 64.71 -15.37 -62.23
CA THR A 462 65.43 -14.38 -63.03
C THR A 462 65.30 -14.76 -64.51
N GLY A 463 65.78 -13.93 -65.44
CA GLY A 463 65.75 -14.26 -66.88
C GLY A 463 66.46 -15.58 -67.25
N THR A 464 67.30 -16.11 -66.36
CA THR A 464 68.07 -17.35 -66.57
C THR A 464 67.65 -18.51 -65.64
N THR A 465 66.81 -18.26 -64.65
CA THR A 465 66.41 -19.27 -63.64
C THR A 465 64.89 -19.33 -63.53
N SER A 466 64.34 -20.47 -63.92
CA SER A 466 62.91 -20.78 -63.82
C SER A 466 62.59 -21.52 -62.52
N ILE A 467 61.52 -21.12 -61.84
CA ILE A 467 61.05 -21.73 -60.60
C ILE A 467 59.64 -22.27 -60.82
N THR A 468 59.48 -23.57 -60.69
CA THR A 468 58.19 -24.26 -60.77
C THR A 468 57.76 -24.68 -59.38
N ILE A 469 56.54 -24.31 -58.99
CA ILE A 469 55.97 -24.63 -57.68
C ILE A 469 54.73 -25.49 -57.90
N THR A 470 54.71 -26.69 -57.32
CA THR A 470 53.57 -27.61 -57.37
C THR A 470 53.07 -27.92 -55.96
N GLY A 471 51.75 -28.01 -55.79
CA GLY A 471 51.12 -28.40 -54.53
C GLY A 471 51.00 -27.32 -53.44
N ASN A 472 51.59 -26.12 -53.61
CA ASN A 472 51.46 -25.00 -52.66
C ASN A 472 50.04 -24.39 -52.71
N THR A 473 49.11 -24.96 -51.94
CA THR A 473 47.70 -24.55 -51.87
C THR A 473 47.32 -24.16 -50.44
N ALA A 474 46.22 -23.43 -50.26
CA ALA A 474 45.72 -23.12 -48.90
C ALA A 474 45.50 -24.39 -48.05
N ALA A 475 45.04 -25.49 -48.68
CA ALA A 475 44.84 -26.79 -48.04
C ALA A 475 46.16 -27.43 -47.53
N TYR A 476 47.30 -27.14 -48.15
CA TYR A 476 48.60 -27.59 -47.63
C TYR A 476 48.89 -26.98 -46.25
N TRP A 477 48.54 -25.71 -46.04
CA TRP A 477 48.85 -24.95 -44.83
C TRP A 477 47.79 -25.01 -43.74
N GLU A 478 46.64 -25.64 -44.01
CA GLU A 478 45.56 -25.80 -43.06
C GLU A 478 46.03 -26.56 -41.80
N ASN A 479 45.71 -26.06 -40.61
CA ASN A 479 46.14 -26.63 -39.32
C ASN A 479 47.66 -26.69 -39.08
N ILE A 480 48.50 -26.06 -39.90
CA ILE A 480 49.91 -25.85 -39.58
C ILE A 480 50.04 -24.63 -38.63
N PRO A 481 50.55 -24.78 -37.39
CA PRO A 481 50.67 -23.69 -36.43
C PRO A 481 51.54 -22.52 -36.96
N GLY A 482 51.22 -21.29 -36.56
CA GLY A 482 51.91 -20.09 -37.06
C GLY A 482 53.42 -20.06 -36.78
N ASN A 483 53.89 -20.67 -35.69
CA ASN A 483 55.32 -20.82 -35.41
C ASN A 483 56.00 -21.81 -36.39
N VAL A 484 55.30 -22.87 -36.79
CA VAL A 484 55.81 -23.82 -37.80
C VAL A 484 55.82 -23.19 -39.19
N GLN A 485 54.78 -22.43 -39.53
CA GLN A 485 54.73 -21.63 -40.77
C GLN A 485 55.92 -20.65 -40.84
N TYR A 486 56.20 -19.93 -39.75
CA TYR A 486 57.32 -18.99 -39.65
C TYR A 486 58.68 -19.67 -39.87
N GLU A 487 58.93 -20.82 -39.22
CA GLU A 487 60.20 -21.54 -39.41
C GLU A 487 60.35 -22.11 -40.82
N LEU A 488 59.26 -22.62 -41.42
CA LEU A 488 59.27 -23.13 -42.79
C LEU A 488 59.52 -22.02 -43.83
N GLU A 489 58.95 -20.82 -43.63
CA GLU A 489 59.23 -19.65 -44.46
C GLU A 489 60.73 -19.34 -44.50
N HIS A 490 61.37 -19.31 -43.34
CA HIS A 490 62.80 -19.03 -43.22
C HIS A 490 63.69 -20.14 -43.78
N ILE A 491 63.29 -21.40 -43.58
CA ILE A 491 63.98 -22.54 -44.19
C ILE A 491 63.95 -22.41 -45.71
N LEU A 492 62.77 -22.16 -46.29
CA LEU A 492 62.61 -22.01 -47.73
C LEU A 492 63.40 -20.80 -48.26
N GLN A 493 63.33 -19.65 -47.59
CA GLN A 493 64.10 -18.47 -47.98
C GLN A 493 65.61 -18.75 -48.00
N GLU A 494 66.13 -19.42 -46.97
CA GLU A 494 67.54 -19.78 -46.86
C GLU A 494 67.96 -20.74 -47.98
N LEU A 495 67.12 -21.71 -48.34
CA LEU A 495 67.37 -22.59 -49.49
C LEU A 495 67.45 -21.80 -50.80
N MET A 496 66.55 -20.84 -51.02
CA MET A 496 66.54 -20.00 -52.21
C MET A 496 67.73 -19.03 -52.28
N VAL A 497 68.16 -18.48 -51.14
CA VAL A 497 69.38 -17.66 -51.04
C VAL A 497 70.61 -18.49 -51.37
N ASN A 498 70.72 -19.70 -50.82
CA ASN A 498 71.84 -20.61 -51.10
C ASN A 498 71.88 -21.04 -52.57
N MET A 499 70.72 -21.32 -53.17
CA MET A 499 70.58 -21.57 -54.61
C MET A 499 71.16 -20.39 -55.42
N LYS A 500 70.68 -19.17 -55.15
CA LYS A 500 71.12 -17.97 -55.88
C LYS A 500 72.62 -17.71 -55.76
N LYS A 501 73.20 -17.93 -54.57
CA LYS A 501 74.63 -17.68 -54.31
C LYS A 501 75.55 -18.78 -54.84
N HIS A 502 75.10 -20.03 -54.91
CA HIS A 502 76.01 -21.17 -55.04
C HIS A 502 75.68 -22.19 -56.13
N SER A 503 74.41 -22.36 -56.53
CA SER A 503 74.03 -23.50 -57.40
C SER A 503 74.25 -23.23 -58.89
N HIS A 504 74.12 -21.97 -59.34
CA HIS A 504 73.97 -21.59 -60.76
C HIS A 504 72.83 -22.34 -61.48
N ALA A 505 71.80 -22.75 -60.75
CA ALA A 505 70.69 -23.51 -61.32
C ALA A 505 69.87 -22.67 -62.31
N THR A 506 69.45 -23.30 -63.41
CA THR A 506 68.53 -22.71 -64.39
C THR A 506 67.10 -23.20 -64.19
N ILE A 507 66.90 -24.32 -63.50
CA ILE A 507 65.60 -24.90 -63.19
C ILE A 507 65.57 -25.31 -61.72
N VAL A 508 64.57 -24.80 -61.00
CA VAL A 508 64.27 -25.15 -59.62
C VAL A 508 62.83 -25.64 -59.54
N LEU A 509 62.63 -26.79 -58.90
CA LEU A 509 61.34 -27.41 -58.65
C LEU A 509 61.10 -27.47 -57.14
N LEU A 510 59.98 -26.89 -56.69
CA LEU A 510 59.48 -27.07 -55.34
C LEU A 510 58.13 -27.78 -55.38
N ASN A 511 58.04 -28.89 -54.67
CA ASN A 511 56.81 -29.67 -54.57
C ASN A 511 56.38 -29.80 -53.11
N PHE A 512 55.12 -29.47 -52.85
CA PHE A 512 54.48 -29.49 -51.55
C PHE A 512 53.48 -30.63 -51.52
N GLU A 513 53.74 -31.64 -50.69
CA GLU A 513 52.90 -32.84 -50.58
C GLU A 513 52.40 -33.01 -49.16
N ARG A 514 51.10 -33.27 -49.03
CA ARG A 514 50.44 -33.53 -47.76
C ARG A 514 49.83 -34.94 -47.76
N GLY A 515 50.26 -35.76 -46.81
CA GLY A 515 49.63 -37.04 -46.48
C GLY A 515 48.68 -36.90 -45.29
N ALA A 516 48.13 -38.01 -44.80
CA ALA A 516 47.20 -38.01 -43.67
C ALA A 516 47.83 -37.43 -42.38
N ASP A 517 49.05 -37.84 -42.05
CA ASP A 517 49.74 -37.49 -40.79
C ASP A 517 51.11 -36.83 -40.98
N TYR A 518 51.42 -36.44 -42.22
CA TYR A 518 52.67 -35.75 -42.54
C TYR A 518 52.49 -34.69 -43.63
N ALA A 519 53.36 -33.69 -43.58
CA ALA A 519 53.58 -32.74 -44.65
C ALA A 519 55.04 -32.80 -45.07
N SER A 520 55.29 -32.70 -46.37
CA SER A 520 56.64 -32.68 -46.91
C SER A 520 56.80 -31.61 -47.97
N ILE A 521 58.01 -31.07 -48.06
CA ILE A 521 58.42 -30.13 -49.11
C ILE A 521 59.67 -30.69 -49.72
N SER A 522 59.64 -30.94 -51.03
CA SER A 522 60.84 -31.32 -51.76
C SER A 522 61.31 -30.16 -52.63
N TYR A 523 62.56 -29.78 -52.45
CA TYR A 523 63.28 -28.84 -53.29
C TYR A 523 64.22 -29.62 -54.19
N GLN A 524 64.28 -29.28 -55.48
CA GLN A 524 65.24 -29.83 -56.42
C GLN A 524 65.75 -28.75 -57.38
N ASP A 525 67.05 -28.70 -57.59
CA ASP A 525 67.65 -27.85 -58.62
C ASP A 525 68.63 -28.62 -59.52
N ASN A 526 68.88 -28.09 -60.72
CA ASN A 526 69.80 -28.66 -61.70
C ASN A 526 71.21 -28.02 -61.68
N GLY A 527 71.60 -27.42 -60.56
CA GLY A 527 72.88 -26.73 -60.39
C GLY A 527 74.05 -27.67 -60.11
N LYS A 528 75.12 -27.14 -59.51
CA LYS A 528 76.37 -27.88 -59.26
C LYS A 528 76.31 -28.94 -58.13
N GLY A 529 75.25 -28.94 -57.31
CA GLY A 529 75.14 -29.82 -56.13
C GLY A 529 76.02 -29.40 -54.95
N ILE A 530 76.13 -30.26 -53.92
CA ILE A 530 76.96 -30.02 -52.73
C ILE A 530 78.28 -30.81 -52.85
N ASP A 531 79.42 -30.13 -52.75
CA ASP A 531 80.74 -30.77 -52.68
C ASP A 531 80.96 -31.39 -51.28
N SER A 532 80.95 -32.72 -51.20
CA SER A 532 81.09 -33.50 -49.96
C SER A 532 82.43 -33.33 -49.24
N ARG A 533 83.40 -32.59 -49.82
CA ARG A 533 84.70 -32.27 -49.21
C ARG A 533 84.77 -30.89 -48.56
N ARG A 534 83.74 -30.04 -48.66
CA ARG A 534 83.68 -28.72 -47.98
C ARG A 534 82.85 -28.78 -46.70
N GLN A 535 83.33 -28.15 -45.63
CA GLN A 535 82.56 -27.99 -44.39
C GLN A 535 81.23 -27.27 -44.68
N GLN A 536 80.14 -27.82 -44.13
CA GLN A 536 78.81 -27.20 -44.21
C GLN A 536 78.86 -25.76 -43.67
N GLY A 537 78.52 -24.79 -44.53
CA GLY A 537 78.40 -23.38 -44.14
C GLY A 537 77.28 -23.15 -43.12
N ASN A 538 77.31 -21.97 -42.48
CA ASN A 538 76.37 -21.60 -41.40
C ASN A 538 74.89 -21.68 -41.86
N GLY A 539 74.59 -21.42 -43.13
CA GLY A 539 73.24 -21.52 -43.70
C GLY A 539 72.61 -22.91 -43.54
N LEU A 540 73.30 -23.98 -43.96
CA LEU A 540 72.80 -25.36 -43.87
C LEU A 540 72.66 -25.85 -42.43
N LYS A 541 73.54 -25.39 -41.51
CA LYS A 541 73.42 -25.68 -40.07
C LYS A 541 72.21 -24.99 -39.44
N ASN A 542 71.92 -23.76 -39.86
CA ASN A 542 70.75 -23.02 -39.42
C ASN A 542 69.45 -23.67 -39.92
N THR A 543 69.38 -24.05 -41.20
CA THR A 543 68.24 -24.80 -41.75
C THR A 543 68.00 -26.11 -40.98
N GLY A 544 69.07 -26.84 -40.67
CA GLY A 544 69.01 -28.07 -39.87
C GLY A 544 68.57 -27.86 -38.41
N SER A 545 68.88 -26.71 -37.81
CA SER A 545 68.45 -26.39 -36.44
C SER A 545 66.99 -25.96 -36.40
N ARG A 546 66.54 -25.19 -37.40
CA ARG A 546 65.15 -24.73 -37.53
C ARG A 546 64.18 -25.89 -37.79
N ILE A 547 64.50 -26.81 -38.69
CA ILE A 547 63.63 -27.98 -38.97
C ILE A 547 63.53 -28.88 -37.72
N LYS A 548 64.62 -29.03 -36.95
CA LYS A 548 64.60 -29.77 -35.68
C LYS A 548 63.74 -29.07 -34.61
N SER A 549 63.75 -27.74 -34.54
CA SER A 549 62.91 -27.01 -33.57
C SER A 549 61.40 -27.17 -33.80
N ILE A 550 61.00 -27.62 -34.99
CA ILE A 550 59.62 -27.97 -35.34
C ILE A 550 59.39 -29.48 -35.40
N ASN A 551 60.28 -30.28 -34.81
CA ASN A 551 60.25 -31.76 -34.82
C ASN A 551 60.18 -32.37 -36.23
N GLY A 552 60.81 -31.71 -37.21
CA GLY A 552 60.93 -32.19 -38.58
C GLY A 552 62.31 -32.78 -38.89
N GLU A 553 62.38 -33.49 -40.01
CA GLU A 553 63.58 -34.08 -40.58
C GLU A 553 63.91 -33.41 -41.93
N ILE A 554 65.21 -33.26 -42.20
CA ILE A 554 65.72 -32.77 -43.48
C ILE A 554 66.73 -33.77 -44.04
N THR A 555 66.56 -34.12 -45.31
CA THR A 555 67.51 -34.97 -46.04
C THR A 555 68.05 -34.23 -47.25
N PHE A 556 69.35 -34.43 -47.52
CA PHE A 556 70.06 -33.85 -48.65
C PHE A 556 70.58 -34.98 -49.53
N ASP A 557 70.35 -34.89 -50.82
CA ASP A 557 70.77 -35.87 -51.80
C ASP A 557 71.32 -35.17 -53.06
N THR A 558 72.35 -35.75 -53.67
CA THR A 558 73.03 -35.19 -54.85
C THR A 558 73.00 -36.25 -55.96
N PRO A 559 72.10 -36.10 -56.95
CA PRO A 559 71.96 -37.07 -58.03
C PRO A 559 73.25 -37.23 -58.86
N PRO A 560 73.53 -38.40 -59.43
CA PRO A 560 74.72 -38.64 -60.27
C PRO A 560 74.79 -37.72 -61.52
N GLU A 561 73.63 -37.23 -61.97
CA GLU A 561 73.49 -36.31 -63.10
C GLU A 561 73.70 -34.82 -62.76
N GLY A 562 74.06 -34.50 -61.51
CA GLY A 562 74.22 -33.13 -61.02
C GLY A 562 72.95 -32.56 -60.39
N GLY A 563 73.09 -31.43 -59.67
CA GLY A 563 72.00 -30.78 -58.95
C GLY A 563 71.93 -31.09 -57.46
N LEU A 564 70.95 -30.53 -56.78
CA LEU A 564 70.71 -30.76 -55.35
C LEU A 564 69.24 -31.09 -55.12
N LYS A 565 68.99 -32.16 -54.35
CA LYS A 565 67.65 -32.53 -53.90
C LYS A 565 67.60 -32.47 -52.37
N ILE A 566 66.60 -31.77 -51.85
CA ILE A 566 66.37 -31.61 -50.42
C ILE A 566 64.94 -32.02 -50.13
N LYS A 567 64.73 -32.85 -49.11
CA LYS A 567 63.38 -33.19 -48.64
C LYS A 567 63.23 -32.78 -47.19
N LEU A 568 62.22 -31.95 -46.94
CA LEU A 568 61.75 -31.57 -45.61
C LEU A 568 60.55 -32.45 -45.29
N PHE A 569 60.52 -33.02 -44.08
CA PHE A 569 59.41 -33.83 -43.59
C PHE A 569 59.06 -33.41 -42.16
N PHE A 570 57.78 -33.21 -41.87
CA PHE A 570 57.30 -32.89 -40.52
C PHE A 570 55.87 -33.39 -40.33
N HIS A 571 55.46 -33.59 -39.08
CA HIS A 571 54.12 -34.10 -38.76
C HIS A 571 53.07 -32.99 -38.89
N SER A 572 52.05 -33.22 -39.73
CA SER A 572 50.97 -32.27 -39.99
C SER A 572 50.01 -32.10 -38.80
N ASN A 573 50.02 -33.05 -37.86
CA ASN A 573 49.23 -33.09 -36.63
C ASN A 573 50.11 -33.06 -35.38
N THR A 574 51.14 -32.20 -35.34
CA THR A 574 51.95 -32.05 -34.13
C THR A 574 51.08 -31.37 -33.05
N PRO A 575 50.69 -32.05 -31.97
CA PRO A 575 50.01 -31.41 -30.86
C PRO A 575 51.02 -30.48 -30.17
N ILE A 576 50.66 -29.23 -29.93
CA ILE A 576 51.32 -28.41 -28.90
C ILE A 576 50.66 -28.73 -27.57
#